data_AF-A0A673LS13-F1
#
_entry.id   AF-A0A673LS13-F1
#
_cell.length_a   1.000
_cell.length_b   1.000
_cell.length_c   1.000
_cell.angle_alpha   90.00
_cell.angle_beta   90.00
_cell.angle_gamma   90.00
#
_symmetry.space_group_name_H-M   'P 1'
#
loop_
_entity.id
_entity.type
_entity.pdbx_description
1 polymer ?
#
loop_
_entity_poly.entity_id
_entity_poly.type
_entity_poly.pdbx_seq_one_letter_code
_entity_poly.pdbx_strand_id
1 'polypeptide(L)'
;MTWNFSTTSPAADKPFLLSIPSILVFCLLTGFSAGILPSLEDLLFYTIADGQEKIPAHKFTTALKATGLRTGDPRLKECMEMLKVTLKTTSDGALDRHLFKKCVQSNIVLLTQAFRKKFVIPDFQSFTSHIDQIYESAKSLSGGQVADYIPQLAKFSPNLWGVALCTVDGQRYTAGDTKVPFCLQSCVKPLKYAVAVHDHGTEYVHRFIGKEPSGLRFNKLFLNEDDKPHNPMVNAGAIVCTSLLKVNHILIFTSFFDKMGAQNCYSCYFLVVGRFQSERLSGDRNFAIGYYLKEKKCFPEGTDMISILDLYFQLCSIEVTCESASVMAATLANGGFCPITGERVLNPEAVRDTLSLMHSCGMYDFSGQFAFHVGLPAKSGVSGGILLVVPNVMGIMCWSPPLDKLGNSVRGIQFCTDLLQLFNFHNYDNLRHFAKKLDPRREGGDQRVKSVINLLFAAYTGDVSALRRFALSSMDMEQRDYDSRTALHVAAAEGGVPGTPQTLQLWGNTPMDEAIHFGHHDVVTILQDYHNAYSPKETTADSDKETAEKNLDGML
;
A
#
# COMPACT_ATOMS: atom_id res chain seq x y z
N MET A 1 -39.89 4.24 -30.51
CA MET A 1 -38.74 3.32 -30.46
C MET A 1 -38.08 3.45 -29.10
N THR A 2 -38.58 2.67 -28.15
CA THR A 2 -38.16 2.63 -26.75
C THR A 2 -37.15 1.50 -26.59
N TRP A 3 -35.91 1.83 -26.25
CA TRP A 3 -34.86 0.85 -25.96
C TRP A 3 -34.95 0.44 -24.48
N ASN A 4 -35.40 -0.80 -24.24
CA ASN A 4 -35.38 -1.47 -22.95
C ASN A 4 -33.93 -1.86 -22.61
N PHE A 5 -33.35 -1.25 -21.58
CA PHE A 5 -32.19 -1.81 -20.89
C PHE A 5 -32.67 -2.76 -19.79
N SER A 6 -32.47 -4.05 -20.01
CA SER A 6 -32.65 -5.08 -18.99
C SER A 6 -31.64 -4.87 -17.85
N THR A 7 -32.16 -4.58 -16.67
CA THR A 7 -31.44 -4.54 -15.40
C THR A 7 -30.96 -5.95 -15.03
N THR A 8 -29.69 -6.26 -15.26
CA THR A 8 -29.03 -7.38 -14.57
C THR A 8 -28.71 -6.95 -13.15
N SER A 9 -29.46 -7.50 -12.19
CA SER A 9 -29.21 -7.40 -10.74
C SER A 9 -27.77 -7.79 -10.40
N PRO A 10 -27.12 -7.13 -9.42
CA PRO A 10 -25.89 -7.64 -8.84
C PRO A 10 -26.18 -8.99 -8.18
N ALA A 11 -25.30 -9.97 -8.42
CA ALA A 11 -25.39 -11.28 -7.82
C ALA A 11 -25.33 -11.14 -6.29
N ALA A 12 -26.44 -11.46 -5.64
CA ALA A 12 -26.51 -11.64 -4.20
C ALA A 12 -25.56 -12.78 -3.78
N ASP A 13 -24.92 -12.58 -2.62
CA ASP A 13 -24.10 -13.54 -1.89
C ASP A 13 -24.75 -14.95 -1.89
N LYS A 14 -24.15 -15.89 -2.62
CA LYS A 14 -24.40 -17.31 -2.43
C LYS A 14 -23.36 -17.85 -1.44
N PRO A 15 -23.76 -18.60 -0.41
CA PRO A 15 -22.82 -19.22 0.51
C PRO A 15 -21.92 -20.21 -0.25
N PHE A 16 -20.65 -20.23 0.13
CA PHE A 16 -19.61 -21.12 -0.39
C PHE A 16 -20.07 -22.58 -0.38
N LEU A 17 -20.34 -23.14 -1.57
CA LEU A 17 -20.43 -24.57 -1.78
C LEU A 17 -19.26 -24.96 -2.68
N LEU A 18 -18.26 -25.64 -2.11
CA LEU A 18 -17.24 -26.34 -2.89
C LEU A 18 -17.95 -27.33 -3.82
N SER A 19 -17.49 -27.45 -5.07
CA SER A 19 -18.02 -28.46 -5.99
C SER A 19 -17.73 -29.86 -5.44
N ILE A 20 -18.63 -30.83 -5.68
CA ILE A 20 -18.47 -32.23 -5.22
C ILE A 20 -17.07 -32.82 -5.57
N PRO A 21 -16.49 -32.57 -6.76
CA PRO A 21 -15.11 -32.98 -7.07
C PRO A 21 -14.05 -32.33 -6.17
N SER A 22 -14.20 -31.04 -5.86
CA SER A 22 -13.26 -30.30 -4.99
C SER A 22 -13.31 -30.81 -3.55
N ILE A 23 -14.49 -31.22 -3.06
CA ILE A 23 -14.67 -31.79 -1.73
C ILE A 23 -14.02 -33.18 -1.66
N LEU A 24 -14.17 -34.00 -2.69
CA LEU A 24 -13.58 -35.33 -2.75
C LEU A 24 -12.04 -35.27 -2.76
N VAL A 25 -11.46 -34.36 -3.56
CA VAL A 25 -10.01 -34.11 -3.61
C VAL A 25 -9.49 -33.62 -2.25
N PHE A 26 -10.19 -32.68 -1.61
CA PHE A 26 -9.84 -32.21 -0.28
C PHE A 26 -9.87 -33.38 0.73
N CYS A 27 -10.98 -34.11 0.82
CA CYS A 27 -11.13 -35.23 1.76
C CYS A 27 -10.07 -36.33 1.56
N LEU A 28 -9.72 -36.66 0.32
CA LEU A 28 -8.68 -37.63 -0.02
C LEU A 28 -7.27 -37.16 0.38
N LEU A 29 -6.95 -35.88 0.17
CA LEU A 29 -5.63 -35.32 0.48
C LEU A 29 -5.43 -34.97 1.96
N THR A 30 -6.52 -34.67 2.68
CA THR A 30 -6.47 -34.27 4.10
C THR A 30 -6.93 -35.37 5.07
N GLY A 31 -7.31 -36.55 4.58
CA GLY A 31 -7.73 -37.69 5.41
C GLY A 31 -9.10 -37.55 6.10
N PHE A 32 -10.03 -36.76 5.53
CA PHE A 32 -11.36 -36.56 6.10
C PHE A 32 -12.36 -37.65 5.68
N SER A 33 -13.24 -38.08 6.59
CA SER A 33 -14.37 -38.95 6.24
C SER A 33 -15.47 -38.15 5.51
N ALA A 34 -16.08 -38.76 4.50
CA ALA A 34 -16.99 -38.14 3.53
C ALA A 34 -18.34 -37.63 4.09
N GLY A 35 -18.52 -37.54 5.42
CA GLY A 35 -19.82 -37.31 6.06
C GLY A 35 -20.11 -35.90 6.58
N ILE A 36 -19.10 -35.03 6.74
CA ILE A 36 -19.28 -33.69 7.34
C ILE A 36 -18.49 -32.66 6.51
N LEU A 37 -19.21 -31.74 5.85
CA LEU A 37 -18.61 -30.57 5.22
C LEU A 37 -17.89 -29.76 6.31
N PRO A 38 -16.56 -29.53 6.22
CA PRO A 38 -15.84 -28.73 7.21
C PRO A 38 -16.39 -27.31 7.23
N SER A 39 -16.66 -26.75 8.42
CA SER A 39 -17.01 -25.33 8.51
C SER A 39 -15.77 -24.46 8.23
N LEU A 40 -15.95 -23.18 7.90
CA LEU A 40 -14.83 -22.27 7.60
C LEU A 40 -13.85 -22.17 8.77
N GLU A 41 -14.37 -22.20 10.00
CA GLU A 41 -13.58 -22.22 11.23
C GLU A 41 -12.73 -23.50 11.35
N ASP A 42 -13.29 -24.64 10.95
CA ASP A 42 -12.57 -25.92 10.97
C ASP A 42 -11.44 -25.90 9.94
N LEU A 43 -11.70 -25.43 8.71
CA LEU A 43 -10.67 -25.27 7.68
C LEU A 43 -9.53 -24.35 8.14
N LEU A 44 -9.88 -23.24 8.80
CA LEU A 44 -8.89 -22.33 9.36
C LEU A 44 -8.06 -22.98 10.47
N PHE A 45 -8.69 -23.79 11.33
CA PHE A 45 -7.99 -24.57 12.35
C PHE A 45 -6.91 -25.45 11.71
N TYR A 46 -7.27 -26.28 10.72
CA TYR A 46 -6.32 -27.17 10.06
C TYR A 46 -5.20 -26.42 9.33
N THR A 47 -5.50 -25.25 8.78
CA THR A 47 -4.51 -24.37 8.12
C THR A 47 -3.42 -23.89 9.09
N ILE A 48 -3.73 -23.74 10.38
CA ILE A 48 -2.80 -23.22 11.39
C ILE A 48 -2.17 -24.37 12.21
N ALA A 49 -2.91 -25.47 12.37
CA ALA A 49 -2.47 -26.63 13.12
C ALA A 49 -1.37 -27.44 12.42
N ASP A 50 -1.22 -27.32 11.09
CA ASP A 50 -0.26 -28.08 10.28
C ASP A 50 -0.32 -29.59 10.58
N GLY A 51 -1.54 -30.14 10.70
CA GLY A 51 -1.77 -31.56 11.00
C GLY A 51 -1.72 -31.95 12.48
N GLN A 52 -1.50 -31.01 13.42
CA GLN A 52 -1.58 -31.27 14.86
C GLN A 52 -3.02 -31.26 15.39
N GLU A 53 -3.27 -31.97 16.50
CA GLU A 53 -4.61 -32.02 17.12
C GLU A 53 -5.00 -30.74 17.89
N LYS A 54 -4.01 -29.93 18.29
CA LYS A 54 -4.18 -28.71 19.06
C LYS A 54 -3.27 -27.59 18.54
N ILE A 55 -3.72 -26.34 18.69
CA ILE A 55 -2.96 -25.15 18.30
C ILE A 55 -2.51 -24.41 19.56
N PRO A 56 -1.21 -24.22 19.80
CA PRO A 56 -0.74 -23.31 20.84
C PRO A 56 -1.19 -21.87 20.57
N ALA A 57 -1.77 -21.17 21.54
CA ALA A 57 -2.29 -19.82 21.32
C ALA A 57 -1.23 -18.79 20.86
N HIS A 58 0.04 -18.99 21.25
CA HIS A 58 1.14 -18.16 20.78
C HIS A 58 1.40 -18.37 19.27
N LYS A 59 1.21 -19.59 18.74
CA LYS A 59 1.34 -19.90 17.30
C LYS A 59 0.26 -19.17 16.52
N PHE A 60 -0.99 -19.21 16.99
CA PHE A 60 -2.10 -18.46 16.38
C PHE A 60 -1.85 -16.95 16.37
N THR A 61 -1.47 -16.35 17.50
CA THR A 61 -1.24 -14.91 17.58
C THR A 61 -0.02 -14.46 16.77
N THR A 62 1.02 -15.30 16.65
CA THR A 62 2.18 -15.04 15.79
C THR A 62 1.81 -15.10 14.31
N ALA A 63 1.05 -16.12 13.90
CA ALA A 63 0.57 -16.25 12.54
C ALA A 63 -0.39 -15.10 12.16
N LEU A 64 -1.25 -14.67 13.09
CA LEU A 64 -2.09 -13.49 12.90
C LEU A 64 -1.26 -12.22 12.71
N LYS A 65 -0.23 -11.98 13.53
CA LYS A 65 0.67 -10.82 13.38
C LYS A 65 1.43 -10.85 12.05
N ALA A 66 1.77 -12.04 11.55
CA ALA A 66 2.42 -12.21 10.25
C ALA A 66 1.55 -11.70 9.08
N THR A 67 0.22 -11.73 9.21
CA THR A 67 -0.69 -11.14 8.22
C THR A 67 -0.66 -9.60 8.21
N GLY A 68 -0.03 -8.97 9.21
CA GLY A 68 0.00 -7.53 9.40
C GLY A 68 -1.09 -6.97 10.32
N LEU A 69 -2.08 -7.78 10.69
CA LEU A 69 -3.08 -7.39 11.70
C LEU A 69 -2.45 -7.32 13.09
N ARG A 70 -2.94 -6.38 13.90
CA ARG A 70 -2.53 -6.23 15.31
C ARG A 70 -3.56 -6.88 16.23
N THR A 71 -3.12 -7.42 17.35
CA THR A 71 -4.01 -8.01 18.37
C THR A 71 -4.93 -7.00 19.07
N GLY A 72 -4.65 -5.70 18.91
CA GLY A 72 -5.50 -4.61 19.39
C GLY A 72 -6.47 -4.06 18.33
N ASP A 73 -6.66 -4.75 17.20
CA ASP A 73 -7.66 -4.37 16.19
C ASP A 73 -9.08 -4.47 16.80
N PRO A 74 -9.88 -3.38 16.77
CA PRO A 74 -11.25 -3.39 17.29
C PRO A 74 -12.12 -4.50 16.67
N ARG A 75 -11.92 -4.85 15.39
CA ARG A 75 -12.66 -5.92 14.70
C ARG A 75 -12.29 -7.33 15.14
N LEU A 76 -11.27 -7.48 16.00
CA LEU A 76 -10.84 -8.75 16.58
C LEU A 76 -11.10 -8.81 18.08
N LYS A 77 -11.81 -7.82 18.66
CA LYS A 77 -12.01 -7.69 20.10
C LYS A 77 -12.64 -8.95 20.71
N GLU A 78 -13.73 -9.45 20.13
CA GLU A 78 -14.45 -10.62 20.64
C GLU A 78 -13.56 -11.87 20.60
N CYS A 79 -12.83 -12.08 19.50
CA CYS A 79 -11.87 -13.18 19.37
C CYS A 79 -10.78 -13.11 20.43
N MET A 80 -10.19 -11.93 20.66
CA MET A 80 -9.11 -11.76 21.63
C MET A 80 -9.59 -11.86 23.08
N GLU A 81 -10.80 -11.40 23.38
CA GLU A 81 -11.43 -11.55 24.69
C GLU A 81 -11.75 -13.03 24.98
N MET A 82 -12.35 -13.73 24.02
CA MET A 82 -12.63 -15.16 24.16
C MET A 82 -11.34 -15.97 24.31
N LEU A 83 -10.31 -15.65 23.53
CA LEU A 83 -9.00 -16.28 23.62
C LEU A 83 -8.40 -16.11 25.02
N LYS A 84 -8.50 -14.91 25.62
CA LYS A 84 -8.04 -14.65 27.00
C LYS A 84 -8.83 -15.45 28.03
N VAL A 85 -10.14 -15.60 27.86
CA VAL A 85 -10.98 -16.40 28.75
C VAL A 85 -10.58 -17.87 28.66
N THR A 86 -10.43 -18.40 27.45
CA THR A 86 -10.02 -19.79 27.20
C THR A 86 -8.61 -20.09 27.74
N LEU A 87 -7.67 -19.15 27.61
CA LEU A 87 -6.32 -19.33 28.16
C LEU A 87 -6.28 -19.40 29.70
N LYS A 88 -7.27 -18.83 30.39
CA LYS A 88 -7.38 -18.95 31.85
C LYS A 88 -7.97 -20.30 32.29
N THR A 89 -8.77 -20.94 31.44
CA THR A 89 -9.45 -22.20 31.75
C THR A 89 -8.66 -23.44 31.35
N THR A 90 -7.65 -23.30 30.51
CA THR A 90 -6.90 -24.44 29.95
C THR A 90 -5.50 -24.52 30.58
N SER A 91 -5.09 -25.70 31.06
CA SER A 91 -3.82 -25.88 31.78
C SER A 91 -2.58 -25.89 30.88
N ASP A 92 -2.74 -26.26 29.60
CA ASP A 92 -1.67 -26.37 28.60
C ASP A 92 -1.58 -25.15 27.66
N GLY A 93 -2.53 -24.21 27.75
CA GLY A 93 -2.61 -23.04 26.87
C GLY A 93 -2.85 -23.36 25.39
N ALA A 94 -3.26 -24.60 25.08
CA ALA A 94 -3.49 -25.08 23.73
C ALA A 94 -4.99 -25.09 23.40
N LEU A 95 -5.31 -24.75 22.15
CA LEU A 95 -6.68 -24.69 21.65
C LEU A 95 -6.97 -25.98 20.89
N ASP A 96 -7.94 -26.75 21.37
CA ASP A 96 -8.56 -27.80 20.54
C ASP A 96 -9.47 -27.18 19.46
N ARG A 97 -9.95 -28.00 18.54
CA ARG A 97 -10.81 -27.56 17.43
C ARG A 97 -12.08 -26.83 17.90
N HIS A 98 -12.71 -27.31 18.97
CA HIS A 98 -13.98 -26.75 19.46
C HIS A 98 -13.76 -25.40 20.16
N LEU A 99 -12.72 -25.30 20.99
CA LEU A 99 -12.30 -24.06 21.65
C LEU A 99 -11.85 -23.02 20.63
N PHE A 100 -11.09 -23.42 19.61
CA PHE A 100 -10.69 -22.53 18.51
C PHE A 100 -11.90 -21.96 17.78
N LYS A 101 -12.84 -22.82 17.38
CA LYS A 101 -14.09 -22.42 16.71
C LYS A 101 -14.87 -21.40 17.55
N LYS A 102 -15.01 -21.64 18.86
CA LYS A 102 -15.67 -20.71 19.79
C LYS A 102 -14.96 -19.35 19.86
N CYS A 103 -13.63 -19.32 19.73
CA CYS A 103 -12.86 -18.06 19.73
C CYS A 103 -13.03 -17.28 18.42
N VAL A 104 -13.02 -17.95 17.27
CA VAL A 104 -12.95 -17.27 15.96
C VAL A 104 -14.30 -16.98 15.32
N GLN A 105 -15.39 -17.63 15.77
CA GLN A 105 -16.72 -17.57 15.13
C GLN A 105 -17.22 -16.14 14.84
N SER A 106 -17.01 -15.20 15.77
CA SER A 106 -17.52 -13.83 15.63
C SER A 106 -16.74 -13.00 14.61
N ASN A 107 -15.49 -13.37 14.32
CA ASN A 107 -14.57 -12.60 13.49
C ASN A 107 -14.03 -13.43 12.31
N ILE A 108 -14.68 -14.56 11.99
CA ILE A 108 -14.19 -15.56 11.03
C ILE A 108 -14.03 -14.99 9.61
N VAL A 109 -14.88 -14.05 9.19
CA VAL A 109 -14.81 -13.45 7.85
C VAL A 109 -13.49 -12.71 7.66
N LEU A 110 -13.11 -11.85 8.61
CA LEU A 110 -11.84 -11.10 8.57
C LEU A 110 -10.63 -12.04 8.68
N LEU A 111 -10.69 -13.01 9.60
CA LEU A 111 -9.61 -13.99 9.76
C LEU A 111 -9.43 -14.83 8.48
N THR A 112 -10.53 -15.24 7.84
CA THR A 112 -10.48 -15.99 6.58
C THR A 112 -9.80 -15.16 5.48
N GLN A 113 -10.10 -13.86 5.38
CA GLN A 113 -9.42 -12.98 4.42
C GLN A 113 -7.92 -12.86 4.72
N ALA A 114 -7.56 -12.71 6.00
CA ALA A 114 -6.17 -12.59 6.46
C ALA A 114 -5.34 -13.83 6.10
N PHE A 115 -5.80 -15.01 6.51
CA PHE A 115 -5.06 -16.26 6.33
C PHE A 115 -5.08 -16.79 4.89
N ARG A 116 -6.07 -16.41 4.08
CA ARG A 116 -6.11 -16.72 2.63
C ARG A 116 -5.33 -15.72 1.78
N LYS A 117 -4.56 -14.83 2.40
CA LYS A 117 -3.80 -13.77 1.72
C LYS A 117 -4.67 -12.93 0.76
N LYS A 118 -5.91 -12.64 1.17
CA LYS A 118 -6.87 -11.84 0.40
C LYS A 118 -6.82 -10.35 0.72
N PHE A 119 -5.95 -9.94 1.64
CA PHE A 119 -5.67 -8.53 1.83
C PHE A 119 -4.95 -7.92 0.64
N VAL A 120 -5.10 -6.61 0.52
CA VAL A 120 -4.54 -5.77 -0.53
C VAL A 120 -3.03 -5.88 -0.61
N ILE A 121 -2.35 -6.24 0.47
CA ILE A 121 -0.95 -6.66 0.46
C ILE A 121 -0.87 -8.09 1.02
N PRO A 122 -0.81 -9.11 0.15
CA PRO A 122 -0.76 -10.53 0.53
C PRO A 122 0.49 -10.89 1.36
N ASP A 123 1.67 -10.47 0.91
CA ASP A 123 2.96 -10.74 1.56
C ASP A 123 3.44 -9.53 2.34
N PHE A 124 2.77 -9.29 3.48
CA PHE A 124 3.00 -8.09 4.28
C PHE A 124 4.39 -8.07 4.93
N GLN A 125 4.93 -9.22 5.35
CA GLN A 125 6.26 -9.27 5.98
C GLN A 125 7.35 -8.82 5.02
N SER A 126 7.38 -9.38 3.81
CA SER A 126 8.31 -8.97 2.75
C SER A 126 8.18 -7.49 2.42
N PHE A 127 6.94 -7.00 2.28
CA PHE A 127 6.67 -5.59 2.05
C PHE A 127 7.26 -4.70 3.17
N THR A 128 7.04 -5.05 4.44
CA THR A 128 7.55 -4.27 5.57
C THR A 128 9.07 -4.26 5.67
N SER A 129 9.76 -5.33 5.27
CA SER A 129 11.23 -5.34 5.19
C SER A 129 11.77 -4.34 4.17
N HIS A 130 11.08 -4.13 3.05
CA HIS A 130 11.44 -3.07 2.10
C HIS A 130 11.18 -1.68 2.68
N ILE A 131 10.10 -1.52 3.45
CA ILE A 131 9.81 -0.26 4.15
C ILE A 131 10.92 0.09 5.16
N ASP A 132 11.48 -0.89 5.87
CA ASP A 132 12.62 -0.66 6.77
C ASP A 132 13.86 -0.15 6.04
N GLN A 133 14.15 -0.70 4.85
CA GLN A 133 15.27 -0.24 4.03
C GLN A 133 15.09 1.22 3.59
N ILE A 134 13.88 1.57 3.16
CA ILE A 134 13.55 2.94 2.77
C ILE A 134 13.60 3.88 3.99
N TYR A 135 13.12 3.42 5.14
CA TYR A 135 13.18 4.17 6.40
C TYR A 135 14.63 4.49 6.80
N GLU A 136 15.54 3.51 6.77
CA GLU A 136 16.96 3.70 7.11
C GLU A 136 17.70 4.56 6.07
N SER A 137 17.36 4.44 4.78
CA SER A 137 17.84 5.36 3.71
C SER A 137 17.52 6.82 4.07
N ALA A 138 16.26 7.13 4.33
CA ALA A 138 15.82 8.50 4.65
C ALA A 138 16.38 9.01 5.99
N LYS A 139 16.56 8.13 6.98
CA LYS A 139 17.11 8.48 8.30
C LYS A 139 18.55 9.02 8.25
N SER A 140 19.33 8.60 7.25
CA SER A 140 20.72 9.05 7.06
C SER A 140 20.82 10.56 6.74
N LEU A 141 19.73 11.18 6.28
CA LEU A 141 19.68 12.61 5.99
C LEU A 141 19.66 13.43 7.29
N SER A 142 20.59 14.37 7.40
CA SER A 142 20.73 15.32 8.53
C SER A 142 20.39 16.77 8.16
N GLY A 143 19.98 17.02 6.92
CA GLY A 143 19.63 18.35 6.43
C GLY A 143 18.27 18.87 6.92
N GLY A 144 18.03 20.16 6.68
CA GLY A 144 16.80 20.86 7.07
C GLY A 144 16.92 21.65 8.36
N GLN A 145 15.86 22.36 8.73
CA GLN A 145 15.77 23.16 9.96
C GLN A 145 14.44 22.93 10.66
N VAL A 146 14.47 22.77 11.98
CA VAL A 146 13.25 22.67 12.80
C VAL A 146 12.54 24.01 12.78
N ALA A 147 11.20 23.98 12.64
CA ALA A 147 10.40 25.20 12.73
C ALA A 147 10.54 25.84 14.13
N ASP A 148 11.08 27.06 14.16
CA ASP A 148 11.43 27.78 15.40
C ASP A 148 10.51 28.98 15.70
N TYR A 149 9.77 29.48 14.70
CA TYR A 149 8.83 30.59 14.84
C TYR A 149 7.68 30.29 15.83
N ILE A 150 7.42 29.02 16.14
CA ILE A 150 6.55 28.59 17.23
C ILE A 150 7.44 27.91 18.29
N PRO A 151 7.62 28.50 19.49
CA PRO A 151 8.49 27.97 20.53
C PRO A 151 8.24 26.49 20.91
N GLN A 152 6.99 26.01 20.78
CA GLN A 152 6.62 24.63 21.08
C GLN A 152 7.02 23.64 19.98
N LEU A 153 7.28 24.11 18.75
CA LEU A 153 7.83 23.29 17.68
C LEU A 153 9.36 23.20 17.78
N ALA A 154 10.01 24.30 18.21
CA ALA A 154 11.46 24.36 18.45
C ALA A 154 11.97 23.35 19.49
N LYS A 155 11.07 22.84 20.37
CA LYS A 155 11.40 21.85 21.40
C LYS A 155 11.68 20.45 20.84
N PHE A 156 11.22 20.15 19.62
CA PHE A 156 11.42 18.83 19.06
C PHE A 156 12.86 18.63 18.60
N SER A 157 13.43 17.48 18.95
CA SER A 157 14.78 17.11 18.52
C SER A 157 14.81 16.90 16.99
N PRO A 158 15.81 17.44 16.27
CA PRO A 158 15.95 17.22 14.83
C PRO A 158 16.21 15.76 14.47
N ASN A 159 16.62 14.92 15.42
CA ASN A 159 16.91 13.52 15.19
C ASN A 159 15.67 12.63 15.10
N LEU A 160 14.50 13.14 15.51
CA LEU A 160 13.25 12.37 15.53
C LEU A 160 12.82 11.99 14.11
N TRP A 161 12.50 10.70 13.93
CA TRP A 161 12.03 10.16 12.66
C TRP A 161 11.08 8.99 12.89
N GLY A 162 9.84 9.14 12.42
CA GLY A 162 8.81 8.10 12.52
C GLY A 162 8.09 7.90 11.20
N VAL A 163 7.83 6.63 10.86
CA VAL A 163 6.98 6.24 9.73
C VAL A 163 5.97 5.21 10.23
N ALA A 164 4.68 5.46 9.94
CA ALA A 164 3.62 4.51 10.21
C ALA A 164 2.76 4.31 8.97
N LEU A 165 2.33 3.07 8.74
CA LEU A 165 1.43 2.70 7.64
C LEU A 165 0.23 1.90 8.15
N CYS A 166 -0.90 2.08 7.47
CA CYS A 166 -2.12 1.31 7.66
C CYS A 166 -2.71 1.00 6.28
N THR A 167 -2.93 -0.27 5.95
CA THR A 167 -3.63 -0.64 4.70
C THR A 167 -5.13 -0.45 4.84
N VAL A 168 -5.85 -0.48 3.72
CA VAL A 168 -7.33 -0.42 3.71
C VAL A 168 -7.99 -1.62 4.41
N ASP A 169 -7.26 -2.74 4.55
CA ASP A 169 -7.72 -3.93 5.28
C ASP A 169 -7.35 -3.91 6.78
N GLY A 170 -6.59 -2.92 7.22
CA GLY A 170 -6.16 -2.76 8.62
C GLY A 170 -4.82 -3.42 8.96
N GLN A 171 -4.02 -3.84 7.97
CA GLN A 171 -2.64 -4.26 8.20
C GLN A 171 -1.80 -3.04 8.58
N ARG A 172 -0.97 -3.14 9.63
CA ARG A 172 -0.27 -1.98 10.21
C ARG A 172 1.19 -2.26 10.50
N TYR A 173 2.05 -1.34 10.10
CA TYR A 173 3.48 -1.38 10.36
C TYR A 173 4.03 -0.01 10.76
N THR A 174 5.12 0.01 11.53
CA THR A 174 5.70 1.22 12.12
C THR A 174 7.20 1.06 12.24
N ALA A 175 7.95 2.11 11.88
CA ALA A 175 9.40 2.20 12.04
C ALA A 175 9.77 3.56 12.69
N GLY A 176 10.65 3.54 13.70
CA GLY A 176 11.12 4.75 14.39
C GLY A 176 10.18 5.32 15.46
N ASP A 177 10.27 6.64 15.66
CA ASP A 177 9.64 7.44 16.72
C ASP A 177 8.14 7.67 16.50
N THR A 178 7.38 6.60 16.29
CA THR A 178 6.00 6.64 15.79
C THR A 178 4.94 6.97 16.84
N LYS A 179 5.29 6.82 18.13
CA LYS A 179 4.39 7.02 19.28
C LYS A 179 4.53 8.39 19.93
N VAL A 180 5.48 9.21 19.47
CA VAL A 180 5.64 10.58 19.97
C VAL A 180 4.50 11.44 19.42
N PRO A 181 3.73 12.12 20.29
CA PRO A 181 2.68 13.01 19.84
C PRO A 181 3.27 14.31 19.28
N PHE A 182 2.70 14.79 18.18
CA PHE A 182 3.04 16.05 17.54
C PHE A 182 1.79 16.69 16.95
N CYS A 183 1.81 18.01 16.75
CA CYS A 183 0.66 18.69 16.15
C CYS A 183 0.49 18.38 14.67
N LEU A 184 -0.74 18.13 14.24
CA LEU A 184 -1.08 17.97 12.82
C LEU A 184 -0.72 19.20 11.99
N GLN A 185 -0.88 20.41 12.55
CA GLN A 185 -0.66 21.65 11.81
C GLN A 185 -1.45 21.64 10.49
N SER A 186 -0.86 22.09 9.38
CA SER A 186 -1.48 22.08 8.06
C SER A 186 -1.98 20.70 7.57
N CYS A 187 -1.55 19.58 8.17
CA CYS A 187 -2.11 18.25 7.85
C CYS A 187 -3.59 18.12 8.22
N VAL A 188 -4.13 18.98 9.09
CA VAL A 188 -5.57 18.99 9.43
C VAL A 188 -6.44 19.57 8.31
N LYS A 189 -5.87 20.38 7.42
CA LYS A 189 -6.59 21.07 6.34
C LYS A 189 -7.42 20.15 5.41
N PRO A 190 -6.87 19.04 4.89
CA PRO A 190 -7.67 18.09 4.11
C PRO A 190 -8.80 17.46 4.93
N LEU A 191 -8.55 17.15 6.21
CA LEU A 191 -9.55 16.51 7.08
C LEU A 191 -10.76 17.41 7.31
N LYS A 192 -10.54 18.70 7.61
CA LYS A 192 -11.65 19.64 7.80
C LYS A 192 -12.43 19.91 6.51
N TYR A 193 -11.76 19.91 5.37
CA TYR A 193 -12.43 20.04 4.08
C TYR A 193 -13.30 18.81 3.79
N ALA A 194 -12.79 17.61 4.05
CA ALA A 194 -13.57 16.39 3.93
C ALA A 194 -14.82 16.41 4.82
N VAL A 195 -14.71 16.89 6.06
CA VAL A 195 -15.86 17.04 6.97
C VAL A 195 -16.85 18.09 6.45
N ALA A 196 -16.37 19.25 5.99
CA ALA A 196 -17.25 20.29 5.45
C ALA A 196 -18.03 19.80 4.22
N VAL A 197 -17.39 19.07 3.30
CA VAL A 197 -18.05 18.47 2.14
C VAL A 197 -18.97 17.33 2.54
N HIS A 198 -18.61 16.53 3.54
CA HIS A 198 -19.49 15.48 4.07
C HIS A 198 -20.81 16.03 4.60
N ASP A 199 -20.76 17.15 5.33
CA ASP A 199 -21.92 17.74 5.99
C ASP A 199 -22.78 18.61 5.05
N HIS A 200 -22.15 19.30 4.10
CA HIS A 200 -22.82 20.32 3.28
C HIS A 200 -22.86 20.03 1.77
N GLY A 201 -22.10 19.04 1.31
CA GLY A 201 -21.93 18.72 -0.11
C GLY A 201 -20.93 19.65 -0.82
N THR A 202 -20.39 19.17 -1.94
CA THR A 202 -19.34 19.85 -2.69
C THR A 202 -19.78 21.19 -3.27
N GLU A 203 -21.02 21.28 -3.76
CA GLU A 203 -21.54 22.51 -4.37
C GLU A 203 -21.54 23.67 -3.38
N TYR A 204 -22.08 23.45 -2.17
CA TYR A 204 -22.16 24.49 -1.14
C TYR A 204 -20.78 24.96 -0.69
N VAL A 205 -19.86 24.03 -0.38
CA VAL A 205 -18.51 24.37 0.08
C VAL A 205 -17.76 25.21 -0.95
N HIS A 206 -17.89 24.85 -2.24
CA HIS A 206 -17.21 25.57 -3.31
C HIS A 206 -17.88 26.86 -3.79
N ARG A 207 -19.00 27.25 -3.19
CA ARG A 207 -19.48 28.64 -3.30
C ARG A 207 -18.51 29.60 -2.61
N PHE A 208 -17.78 29.15 -1.59
CA PHE A 208 -16.88 29.99 -0.78
C PHE A 208 -15.39 29.76 -1.08
N ILE A 209 -15.02 28.60 -1.62
CA ILE A 209 -13.61 28.20 -1.81
C ILE A 209 -13.41 27.67 -3.23
N GLY A 210 -12.33 28.06 -3.89
CA GLY A 210 -11.93 27.52 -5.19
C GLY A 210 -11.47 26.05 -5.15
N LYS A 211 -11.11 25.54 -6.33
CA LYS A 211 -10.71 24.14 -6.55
C LYS A 211 -9.29 23.99 -7.12
N GLU A 212 -8.60 25.10 -7.36
CA GLU A 212 -7.41 25.13 -8.19
C GLU A 212 -6.17 25.53 -7.39
N PRO A 213 -4.97 25.09 -7.82
CA PRO A 213 -3.73 25.60 -7.27
C PRO A 213 -3.61 27.11 -7.56
N SER A 214 -2.96 27.84 -6.66
CA SER A 214 -2.77 29.29 -6.84
C SER A 214 -1.78 29.64 -7.97
N GLY A 215 -0.87 28.72 -8.34
CA GLY A 215 0.25 28.99 -9.27
C GLY A 215 1.29 30.00 -8.75
N LEU A 216 0.99 30.67 -7.64
CA LEU A 216 1.82 31.66 -6.95
C LEU A 216 2.43 31.06 -5.69
N ARG A 217 3.60 31.59 -5.28
CA ARG A 217 4.23 31.23 -4.00
C ARG A 217 3.24 31.36 -2.85
N PHE A 218 3.21 30.39 -1.95
CA PHE A 218 2.26 30.29 -0.82
C PHE A 218 2.23 31.52 0.10
N ASN A 219 3.24 32.39 0.02
CA ASN A 219 3.38 33.60 0.80
C ASN A 219 2.57 34.81 0.30
N LYS A 220 2.03 34.77 -0.93
CA LYS A 220 1.25 35.89 -1.47
C LYS A 220 -0.22 35.79 -1.05
N LEU A 221 -0.74 36.89 -0.51
CA LEU A 221 -2.11 37.05 0.00
C LEU A 221 -3.05 37.39 -1.17
N PHE A 222 -3.57 36.40 -1.88
CA PHE A 222 -4.58 36.66 -2.91
C PHE A 222 -5.75 35.70 -2.85
N LEU A 223 -6.91 36.25 -3.19
CA LEU A 223 -8.09 35.53 -3.64
C LEU A 223 -7.95 35.29 -5.14
N ASN A 224 -8.74 34.36 -5.68
CA ASN A 224 -8.90 34.20 -7.11
C ASN A 224 -9.75 35.34 -7.69
N GLU A 225 -9.98 35.30 -9.00
CA GLU A 225 -10.77 36.31 -9.73
C GLU A 225 -12.22 36.41 -9.24
N ASP A 226 -12.74 35.36 -8.59
CA ASP A 226 -14.09 35.31 -8.01
C ASP A 226 -14.15 35.81 -6.55
N ASP A 227 -13.10 36.47 -6.05
CA ASP A 227 -12.98 36.89 -4.64
C ASP A 227 -13.11 35.70 -3.64
N LYS A 228 -12.59 34.52 -4.01
CA LYS A 228 -12.54 33.32 -3.15
C LYS A 228 -11.09 32.85 -2.92
N PRO A 229 -10.77 32.21 -1.79
CA PRO A 229 -9.49 31.54 -1.66
C PRO A 229 -9.32 30.44 -2.70
N HIS A 230 -8.11 30.27 -3.24
CA HIS A 230 -7.85 29.33 -4.34
C HIS A 230 -8.26 27.87 -4.07
N ASN A 231 -8.00 27.36 -2.87
CA ASN A 231 -8.29 25.99 -2.47
C ASN A 231 -8.24 25.84 -0.93
N PRO A 232 -8.77 24.75 -0.35
CA PRO A 232 -8.76 24.52 1.10
C PRO A 232 -7.38 24.16 1.68
N MET A 233 -6.36 23.91 0.85
CA MET A 233 -5.03 23.50 1.31
C MET A 233 -4.13 24.69 1.70
N VAL A 234 -4.47 25.90 1.25
CA VAL A 234 -3.85 27.16 1.68
C VAL A 234 -4.54 27.73 2.93
N ASN A 235 -3.84 28.59 3.70
CA ASN A 235 -4.37 29.12 4.96
C ASN A 235 -5.70 29.88 4.80
N ALA A 236 -5.85 30.70 3.76
CA ALA A 236 -7.09 31.45 3.52
C ALA A 236 -8.30 30.53 3.28
N GLY A 237 -8.17 29.54 2.40
CA GLY A 237 -9.24 28.58 2.14
C GLY A 237 -9.49 27.67 3.32
N ALA A 238 -8.45 27.35 4.09
CA ALA A 238 -8.56 26.62 5.33
C ALA A 238 -9.37 27.42 6.39
N ILE A 239 -9.17 28.74 6.53
CA ILE A 239 -9.93 29.59 7.45
C ILE A 239 -11.40 29.68 7.02
N VAL A 240 -11.67 29.91 5.72
CA VAL A 240 -13.04 29.87 5.18
C VAL A 240 -13.68 28.51 5.41
N CYS A 241 -12.96 27.41 5.17
CA CYS A 241 -13.44 26.06 5.42
C CYS A 241 -13.81 25.85 6.90
N THR A 242 -13.06 26.44 7.83
CA THR A 242 -13.38 26.38 9.26
C THR A 242 -14.68 27.11 9.60
N SER A 243 -15.04 28.18 8.88
CA SER A 243 -16.34 28.86 9.06
C SER A 243 -17.54 28.04 8.60
N LEU A 244 -17.31 27.05 7.72
CA LEU A 244 -18.36 26.14 7.24
C LEU A 244 -18.59 24.98 8.22
N LEU A 245 -17.70 24.81 9.21
CA LEU A 245 -17.92 23.84 10.27
C LEU A 245 -18.90 24.42 11.29
N LYS A 246 -19.91 23.64 11.66
CA LYS A 246 -20.89 24.02 12.68
C LYS A 246 -20.22 24.17 14.08
N VAL A 247 -20.73 25.10 14.89
CA VAL A 247 -20.11 25.59 16.15
C VAL A 247 -19.97 24.51 17.26
N ASN A 248 -20.82 23.47 17.28
CA ASN A 248 -20.78 22.40 18.31
C ASN A 248 -19.79 21.25 18.03
N HIS A 249 -18.86 21.40 17.09
CA HIS A 249 -18.15 20.27 16.46
C HIS A 249 -16.76 19.93 17.03
N ILE A 250 -16.29 20.51 18.14
CA ILE A 250 -15.17 19.88 18.89
C ILE A 250 -15.54 18.43 19.19
N LEU A 251 -16.80 18.18 19.57
CA LEU A 251 -17.38 16.85 19.78
C LEU A 251 -17.47 16.00 18.50
N ILE A 252 -17.54 16.62 17.31
CA ILE A 252 -17.67 15.90 16.04
C ILE A 252 -16.32 15.57 15.44
N PHE A 253 -15.32 16.44 15.56
CA PHE A 253 -13.93 16.08 15.26
C PHE A 253 -13.42 15.03 16.25
N THR A 254 -13.78 15.10 17.54
CA THR A 254 -13.53 13.99 18.48
C THR A 254 -14.33 12.76 18.09
N SER A 255 -15.62 12.86 17.72
CA SER A 255 -16.38 11.69 17.24
C SER A 255 -15.80 11.08 15.96
N PHE A 256 -15.21 11.90 15.09
CA PHE A 256 -14.53 11.48 13.86
C PHE A 256 -13.29 10.66 14.22
N PHE A 257 -12.52 11.13 15.19
CA PHE A 257 -11.39 10.39 15.77
C PHE A 257 -11.84 9.13 16.53
N ASP A 258 -12.94 9.18 17.26
CA ASP A 258 -13.51 8.06 18.01
C ASP A 258 -13.97 6.94 17.05
N LYS A 259 -14.68 7.30 15.97
CA LYS A 259 -15.11 6.39 14.88
C LYS A 259 -13.93 5.74 14.15
N MET A 260 -12.76 6.39 14.15
CA MET A 260 -11.52 5.82 13.62
C MET A 260 -10.83 4.84 14.59
N GLY A 261 -11.50 4.41 15.65
CA GLY A 261 -11.01 3.38 16.57
C GLY A 261 -9.89 3.85 17.49
N ALA A 262 -9.74 5.16 17.65
CA ALA A 262 -8.71 5.76 18.47
C ALA A 262 -9.03 5.74 19.99
N GLN A 263 -9.80 4.76 20.45
CA GLN A 263 -10.20 4.59 21.87
C GLN A 263 -9.01 4.34 22.82
N ASN A 264 -7.81 4.01 22.34
CA ASN A 264 -6.58 3.99 23.17
C ASN A 264 -5.73 5.27 23.02
N CYS A 265 -6.20 6.26 22.27
CA CYS A 265 -5.59 7.56 22.06
C CYS A 265 -6.34 8.68 22.81
N TYR A 266 -7.07 8.37 23.89
CA TYR A 266 -7.64 9.39 24.79
C TYR A 266 -6.57 10.36 25.33
N SER A 267 -5.28 9.98 25.31
CA SER A 267 -4.18 10.88 25.69
C SER A 267 -3.70 11.82 24.57
N CYS A 268 -4.14 11.64 23.32
CA CYS A 268 -3.59 12.34 22.15
C CYS A 268 -4.48 13.46 21.61
N TYR A 269 -5.72 13.60 22.07
CA TYR A 269 -6.65 14.63 21.60
C TYR A 269 -6.78 15.83 22.54
N PHE A 270 -5.77 16.08 23.37
CA PHE A 270 -5.76 17.29 24.17
C PHE A 270 -5.39 18.46 23.28
N LEU A 271 -6.29 19.45 23.22
CA LEU A 271 -5.89 20.81 22.89
C LEU A 271 -4.77 21.20 23.85
N VAL A 272 -3.54 21.26 23.34
CA VAL A 272 -2.44 21.81 24.13
C VAL A 272 -2.67 23.31 24.18
N VAL A 273 -3.36 23.76 25.23
CA VAL A 273 -3.71 25.18 25.45
C VAL A 273 -2.49 26.07 25.25
N GLY A 274 -1.31 25.64 25.74
CA GLY A 274 -0.06 26.38 25.55
C GLY A 274 0.38 26.55 24.10
N ARG A 275 0.13 25.59 23.21
CA ARG A 275 0.47 25.69 21.78
C ARG A 275 -0.57 26.48 21.00
N PHE A 276 -1.86 26.29 21.30
CA PHE A 276 -2.93 27.14 20.79
C PHE A 276 -2.67 28.63 21.09
N GLN A 277 -2.32 28.95 22.34
CA GLN A 277 -2.00 30.33 22.72
C GLN A 277 -0.78 30.87 21.96
N SER A 278 0.25 30.04 21.75
CA SER A 278 1.44 30.48 21.01
C SER A 278 1.20 30.67 19.52
N GLU A 279 0.41 29.80 18.88
CA GLU A 279 -0.01 29.96 17.50
C GLU A 279 -0.86 31.21 17.33
N ARG A 280 -1.75 31.48 18.28
CA ARG A 280 -2.59 32.68 18.28
C ARG A 280 -1.77 33.95 18.43
N LEU A 281 -0.82 33.98 19.37
CA LEU A 281 0.04 35.14 19.63
C LEU A 281 0.99 35.46 18.46
N SER A 282 1.45 34.44 17.73
CA SER A 282 2.32 34.60 16.55
C SER A 282 1.54 34.63 15.23
N GLY A 283 0.20 34.66 15.31
CA GLY A 283 -0.72 34.43 14.20
C GLY A 283 -1.04 35.64 13.33
N ASP A 284 -0.27 36.72 13.38
CA ASP A 284 -0.57 38.02 12.74
C ASP A 284 -0.98 37.89 11.28
N ARG A 285 -0.31 37.02 10.52
CA ARG A 285 -0.64 36.75 9.11
C ARG A 285 -2.05 36.18 8.95
N ASN A 286 -2.47 35.27 9.83
CA ASN A 286 -3.81 34.69 9.77
C ASN A 286 -4.87 35.71 10.20
N PHE A 287 -4.56 36.62 11.13
CA PHE A 287 -5.43 37.76 11.43
C PHE A 287 -5.61 38.67 10.23
N ALA A 288 -4.53 39.05 9.54
CA ALA A 288 -4.60 39.85 8.32
C ALA A 288 -5.46 39.17 7.23
N ILE A 289 -5.27 37.87 7.03
CA ILE A 289 -6.12 37.06 6.14
C ILE A 289 -7.59 37.12 6.60
N GLY A 290 -7.87 36.92 7.89
CA GLY A 290 -9.22 36.94 8.44
C GLY A 290 -9.94 38.28 8.21
N TYR A 291 -9.27 39.40 8.47
CA TYR A 291 -9.82 40.73 8.20
C TYR A 291 -10.08 40.97 6.71
N TYR A 292 -9.14 40.58 5.84
CA TYR A 292 -9.31 40.71 4.39
C TYR A 292 -10.49 39.87 3.86
N LEU A 293 -10.62 38.62 4.33
CA LEU A 293 -11.77 37.75 4.00
C LEU A 293 -13.10 38.31 4.51
N LYS A 294 -13.09 38.97 5.68
CA LYS A 294 -14.28 39.62 6.25
C LYS A 294 -14.74 40.80 5.40
N GLU A 295 -13.80 41.65 4.97
CA GLU A 295 -14.07 42.79 4.09
C GLU A 295 -14.65 42.33 2.74
N LYS A 296 -14.08 41.28 2.16
CA LYS A 296 -14.51 40.69 0.88
C LYS A 296 -15.74 39.77 0.97
N LYS A 297 -16.36 39.66 2.15
CA LYS A 297 -17.56 38.83 2.39
C LYS A 297 -17.37 37.36 2.00
N CYS A 298 -16.17 36.80 2.21
CA CYS A 298 -15.88 35.40 1.88
C CYS A 298 -16.46 34.39 2.90
N PHE A 299 -17.00 34.86 4.02
CA PHE A 299 -17.62 34.03 5.06
C PHE A 299 -19.14 33.94 4.89
N PRO A 300 -19.79 32.87 5.37
CA PRO A 300 -21.25 32.81 5.49
C PRO A 300 -21.81 33.99 6.30
N GLU A 301 -23.06 34.38 6.03
CA GLU A 301 -23.72 35.45 6.77
C GLU A 301 -23.80 35.14 8.28
N GLY A 302 -23.60 36.16 9.11
CA GLY A 302 -23.61 36.03 10.58
C GLY A 302 -22.34 35.41 11.19
N THR A 303 -21.29 35.17 10.40
CA THR A 303 -20.03 34.59 10.92
C THR A 303 -19.22 35.61 11.74
N ASP A 304 -18.83 35.24 12.96
CA ASP A 304 -17.82 35.97 13.72
C ASP A 304 -16.39 35.51 13.35
N MET A 305 -15.66 36.36 12.64
CA MET A 305 -14.31 36.09 12.17
C MET A 305 -13.32 35.74 13.29
N ILE A 306 -13.42 36.40 14.46
CA ILE A 306 -12.47 36.18 15.57
C ILE A 306 -12.66 34.78 16.15
N SER A 307 -13.91 34.38 16.41
CA SER A 307 -14.25 33.03 16.87
C SER A 307 -13.80 31.95 15.86
N ILE A 308 -13.94 32.19 14.55
CA ILE A 308 -13.47 31.26 13.52
C ILE A 308 -11.95 31.14 13.48
N LEU A 309 -11.21 32.24 13.68
CA LEU A 309 -9.75 32.18 13.79
C LEU A 309 -9.32 31.40 15.04
N ASP A 310 -9.97 31.62 16.18
CA ASP A 310 -9.69 30.84 17.39
C ASP A 310 -9.94 29.34 17.14
N LEU A 311 -11.05 28.97 16.50
CA LEU A 311 -11.31 27.57 16.12
C LEU A 311 -10.27 27.04 15.12
N TYR A 312 -9.83 27.86 14.16
CA TYR A 312 -8.79 27.49 13.20
C TYR A 312 -7.47 27.15 13.91
N PHE A 313 -7.02 27.97 14.86
CA PHE A 313 -5.82 27.70 15.65
C PHE A 313 -5.98 26.46 16.54
N GLN A 314 -7.16 26.25 17.13
CA GLN A 314 -7.45 25.03 17.90
C GLN A 314 -7.27 23.76 17.05
N LEU A 315 -7.82 23.76 15.83
CA LEU A 315 -7.72 22.61 14.92
C LEU A 315 -6.26 22.37 14.45
N CYS A 316 -5.47 23.41 14.21
CA CYS A 316 -4.05 23.27 13.85
C CYS A 316 -3.22 22.71 15.01
N SER A 317 -3.63 22.99 16.24
CA SER A 317 -3.00 22.54 17.48
C SER A 317 -3.42 21.13 17.95
N ILE A 318 -4.22 20.39 17.17
CA ILE A 318 -4.55 18.98 17.48
C ILE A 318 -3.29 18.11 17.42
N GLU A 319 -3.07 17.28 18.42
CA GLU A 319 -1.96 16.32 18.46
C GLU A 319 -2.36 14.95 17.92
N VAL A 320 -1.41 14.30 17.27
CA VAL A 320 -1.52 12.92 16.79
C VAL A 320 -0.18 12.23 16.92
N THR A 321 -0.20 10.91 16.87
CA THR A 321 0.99 10.08 16.66
C THR A 321 1.06 9.66 15.19
N CYS A 322 2.21 9.17 14.71
CA CYS A 322 2.29 8.61 13.36
C CYS A 322 1.27 7.47 13.19
N GLU A 323 1.14 6.64 14.22
CA GLU A 323 0.24 5.48 14.24
C GLU A 323 -1.23 5.83 14.06
N SER A 324 -1.70 6.91 14.67
CA SER A 324 -3.09 7.35 14.58
C SER A 324 -3.34 8.05 13.24
N ALA A 325 -2.40 8.90 12.81
CA ALA A 325 -2.53 9.61 11.54
C ALA A 325 -2.45 8.69 10.31
N SER A 326 -1.72 7.56 10.38
CA SER A 326 -1.73 6.57 9.29
C SER A 326 -3.10 5.91 9.10
N VAL A 327 -3.87 5.70 10.19
CA VAL A 327 -5.25 5.22 10.13
C VAL A 327 -6.17 6.29 9.50
N MET A 328 -5.95 7.57 9.78
CA MET A 328 -6.69 8.67 9.16
C MET A 328 -6.44 8.70 7.65
N ALA A 329 -5.18 8.62 7.23
CA ALA A 329 -4.81 8.52 5.81
C ALA A 329 -5.43 7.28 5.15
N ALA A 330 -5.45 6.14 5.85
CA ALA A 330 -6.01 4.90 5.33
C ALA A 330 -7.53 4.94 5.23
N THR A 331 -8.20 5.72 6.09
CA THR A 331 -9.64 6.00 5.98
C THR A 331 -9.95 6.77 4.69
N LEU A 332 -9.10 7.72 4.30
CA LEU A 332 -9.20 8.37 3.00
C LEU A 332 -8.85 7.41 1.85
N ALA A 333 -7.85 6.53 2.01
CA ALA A 333 -7.52 5.51 1.03
C ALA A 333 -8.69 4.53 0.78
N ASN A 334 -9.50 4.27 1.81
CA ASN A 334 -10.60 3.31 1.81
C ASN A 334 -11.97 3.97 1.54
N GLY A 335 -12.01 5.05 0.77
CA GLY A 335 -13.28 5.68 0.36
C GLY A 335 -14.13 6.24 1.52
N GLY A 336 -13.53 6.50 2.68
CA GLY A 336 -14.20 7.06 3.85
C GLY A 336 -14.62 6.04 4.90
N PHE A 337 -14.30 4.75 4.71
CA PHE A 337 -14.51 3.70 5.71
C PHE A 337 -13.25 3.51 6.54
N CYS A 338 -13.36 3.52 7.87
CA CYS A 338 -12.19 3.29 8.71
C CYS A 338 -11.73 1.82 8.59
N PRO A 339 -10.45 1.58 8.26
CA PRO A 339 -9.95 0.23 7.97
C PRO A 339 -9.93 -0.69 9.20
N ILE A 340 -9.91 -0.14 10.43
CA ILE A 340 -9.81 -0.92 11.67
C ILE A 340 -11.12 -1.02 12.46
N THR A 341 -12.17 -0.29 12.06
CA THR A 341 -13.50 -0.39 12.69
C THR A 341 -14.58 -0.82 11.71
N GLY A 342 -14.39 -0.58 10.40
CA GLY A 342 -15.41 -0.81 9.37
C GLY A 342 -16.49 0.27 9.32
N GLU A 343 -16.41 1.30 10.17
CA GLU A 343 -17.41 2.36 10.20
C GLU A 343 -17.24 3.32 9.02
N ARG A 344 -18.38 3.78 8.48
CA ARG A 344 -18.40 4.85 7.48
C ARG A 344 -18.21 6.20 8.17
N VAL A 345 -17.03 6.79 7.99
CA VAL A 345 -16.64 8.06 8.60
C VAL A 345 -16.91 9.24 7.66
N LEU A 346 -16.70 9.08 6.36
CA LEU A 346 -16.91 10.12 5.34
C LEU A 346 -17.75 9.61 4.16
N ASN A 347 -18.32 10.54 3.41
CA ASN A 347 -18.94 10.23 2.12
C ASN A 347 -17.85 10.07 1.05
N PRO A 348 -17.99 9.12 0.10
CA PRO A 348 -17.00 8.93 -0.96
C PRO A 348 -16.73 10.18 -1.81
N GLU A 349 -17.74 11.03 -2.01
CA GLU A 349 -17.60 12.34 -2.67
C GLU A 349 -16.57 13.23 -1.96
N ALA A 350 -16.74 13.43 -0.65
CA ALA A 350 -15.83 14.23 0.16
C ALA A 350 -14.39 13.68 0.11
N VAL A 351 -14.23 12.36 0.12
CA VAL A 351 -12.92 11.70 0.04
C VAL A 351 -12.27 11.95 -1.32
N ARG A 352 -13.00 11.72 -2.42
CA ARG A 352 -12.50 11.95 -3.79
C ARG A 352 -12.04 13.39 -3.97
N ASP A 353 -12.85 14.34 -3.56
CA ASP A 353 -12.57 15.76 -3.76
C ASP A 353 -11.37 16.20 -2.90
N THR A 354 -11.26 15.65 -1.67
CA THR A 354 -10.10 15.88 -0.78
C THR A 354 -8.81 15.33 -1.39
N LEU A 355 -8.82 14.09 -1.89
CA LEU A 355 -7.64 13.47 -2.50
C LEU A 355 -7.19 14.21 -3.76
N SER A 356 -8.15 14.70 -4.55
CA SER A 356 -7.86 15.50 -5.75
C SER A 356 -7.12 16.80 -5.39
N LEU A 357 -7.59 17.51 -4.36
CA LEU A 357 -6.96 18.75 -3.89
C LEU A 357 -5.64 18.51 -3.15
N MET A 358 -5.49 17.37 -2.46
CA MET A 358 -4.22 16.97 -1.86
C MET A 358 -3.17 16.70 -2.95
N HIS A 359 -3.56 16.10 -4.08
CA HIS A 359 -2.67 15.85 -5.20
C HIS A 359 -2.13 17.15 -5.80
N SER A 360 -3.00 18.12 -6.10
CA SER A 360 -2.59 19.36 -6.79
C SER A 360 -2.10 20.48 -5.87
N CYS A 361 -2.49 20.51 -4.59
CA CYS A 361 -2.31 21.67 -3.70
C CYS A 361 -1.72 21.31 -2.32
N GLY A 362 -1.31 20.07 -2.08
CA GLY A 362 -1.03 19.57 -0.75
C GLY A 362 0.35 19.85 -0.13
N MET A 363 1.38 20.09 -0.95
CA MET A 363 2.79 20.16 -0.52
C MET A 363 3.39 21.56 -0.66
N TYR A 364 2.60 22.60 -0.35
CA TYR A 364 2.98 24.01 -0.52
C TYR A 364 3.42 24.30 -1.96
N ASP A 365 4.49 25.08 -2.16
CA ASP A 365 5.04 25.40 -3.48
C ASP A 365 5.62 24.15 -4.18
N PHE A 366 5.89 23.07 -3.44
CA PHE A 366 6.36 21.80 -4.00
C PHE A 366 5.22 20.94 -4.57
N SER A 367 3.95 21.33 -4.44
CA SER A 367 2.81 20.50 -4.86
C SER A 367 2.89 20.04 -6.32
N GLY A 368 3.28 20.92 -7.25
CA GLY A 368 3.39 20.56 -8.66
C GLY A 368 4.51 19.55 -8.94
N GLN A 369 5.69 19.74 -8.34
CA GLN A 369 6.82 18.81 -8.50
C GLN A 369 6.53 17.48 -7.79
N PHE A 370 5.90 17.52 -6.62
CA PHE A 370 5.48 16.32 -5.89
C PHE A 370 4.45 15.53 -6.70
N ALA A 371 3.44 16.18 -7.27
CA ALA A 371 2.45 15.53 -8.12
C ALA A 371 3.05 14.92 -9.40
N PHE A 372 4.13 15.51 -9.93
CA PHE A 372 4.81 15.01 -11.12
C PHE A 372 5.76 13.85 -10.85
N HIS A 373 6.57 13.93 -9.79
CA HIS A 373 7.60 12.92 -9.48
C HIS A 373 7.07 11.80 -8.57
N VAL A 374 6.22 12.14 -7.60
CA VAL A 374 5.61 11.19 -6.67
C VAL A 374 4.17 10.87 -7.09
N GLY A 375 3.38 11.85 -7.50
CA GLY A 375 2.04 11.59 -8.02
C GLY A 375 1.07 10.95 -7.02
N LEU A 376 1.32 11.04 -5.73
CA LEU A 376 0.40 10.61 -4.68
C LEU A 376 -0.27 11.82 -4.00
N PRO A 377 -1.54 11.72 -3.57
CA PRO A 377 -2.16 12.71 -2.70
C PRO A 377 -1.41 12.80 -1.36
N ALA A 378 -0.90 13.98 -1.03
CA ALA A 378 -0.21 14.21 0.24
C ALA A 378 -0.57 15.58 0.84
N LYS A 379 -0.35 15.74 2.15
CA LYS A 379 -0.37 17.05 2.81
C LYS A 379 0.76 17.15 3.82
N SER A 380 1.59 18.18 3.69
CA SER A 380 2.64 18.47 4.68
C SER A 380 2.17 19.44 5.77
N GLY A 381 2.75 19.31 6.96
CA GLY A 381 2.61 20.20 8.10
C GLY A 381 3.97 20.71 8.57
N VAL A 382 4.01 21.96 9.01
CA VAL A 382 5.20 22.63 9.57
C VAL A 382 5.75 21.97 10.85
N SER A 383 5.02 21.03 11.44
CA SER A 383 5.51 20.17 12.52
C SER A 383 6.46 19.06 12.03
N GLY A 384 6.68 18.94 10.72
CA GLY A 384 7.47 17.87 10.11
C GLY A 384 6.65 16.66 9.66
N GLY A 385 5.31 16.72 9.78
CA GLY A 385 4.42 15.65 9.35
C GLY A 385 4.12 15.68 7.85
N ILE A 386 4.00 14.51 7.24
CA ILE A 386 3.46 14.33 5.88
C ILE A 386 2.39 13.23 5.94
N LEU A 387 1.14 13.64 5.73
CA LEU A 387 0.01 12.73 5.55
C LEU A 387 -0.02 12.29 4.08
N LEU A 388 0.24 11.02 3.80
CA LEU A 388 0.32 10.46 2.45
C LEU A 388 -0.75 9.40 2.25
N VAL A 389 -1.43 9.43 1.10
CA VAL A 389 -2.48 8.47 0.77
C VAL A 389 -2.11 7.73 -0.53
N VAL A 390 -2.17 6.40 -0.50
CA VAL A 390 -2.16 5.55 -1.69
C VAL A 390 -3.60 5.01 -1.87
N PRO A 391 -4.41 5.63 -2.75
CA PRO A 391 -5.82 5.29 -2.88
C PRO A 391 -6.04 3.79 -3.11
N ASN A 392 -7.02 3.23 -2.41
CA ASN A 392 -7.38 1.80 -2.43
C ASN A 392 -6.29 0.83 -1.93
N VAL A 393 -5.17 1.31 -1.37
CA VAL A 393 -4.08 0.46 -0.86
C VAL A 393 -3.79 0.75 0.61
N MET A 394 -3.33 1.97 0.93
CA MET A 394 -2.89 2.29 2.29
C MET A 394 -2.80 3.80 2.54
N GLY A 395 -2.79 4.16 3.82
CA GLY A 395 -2.38 5.47 4.31
C GLY A 395 -1.05 5.40 5.05
N ILE A 396 -0.24 6.44 4.90
CA ILE A 396 1.08 6.57 5.52
C ILE A 396 1.16 7.92 6.24
N MET A 397 1.78 7.93 7.41
CA MET A 397 2.25 9.15 8.07
C MET A 397 3.76 9.06 8.25
N CYS A 398 4.47 10.04 7.71
CA CYS A 398 5.89 10.27 7.96
C CYS A 398 6.05 11.50 8.85
N TRP A 399 6.94 11.46 9.83
CA TRP A 399 7.18 12.59 10.72
C TRP A 399 8.66 12.78 11.02
N SER A 400 9.22 13.89 10.55
CA SER A 400 10.54 14.39 10.95
C SER A 400 10.50 15.91 11.06
N PRO A 401 10.78 16.49 12.25
CA PRO A 401 10.71 17.94 12.47
C PRO A 401 11.53 18.83 11.52
N PRO A 402 12.74 18.44 11.05
CA PRO A 402 13.51 19.26 10.11
C PRO A 402 12.81 19.45 8.76
N LEU A 403 12.58 20.71 8.40
CA LEU A 403 11.94 21.13 7.15
C LEU A 403 12.97 21.61 6.12
N ASP A 404 12.62 21.46 4.85
CA ASP A 404 13.30 22.10 3.73
C ASP A 404 12.93 23.60 3.62
N LYS A 405 13.50 24.28 2.61
CA LYS A 405 13.23 25.71 2.35
C LYS A 405 11.78 25.99 1.92
N LEU A 406 11.02 24.97 1.51
CA LEU A 406 9.63 25.06 1.07
C LEU A 406 8.64 24.72 2.20
N GLY A 407 9.13 24.33 3.38
CA GLY A 407 8.34 24.02 4.56
C GLY A 407 7.90 22.55 4.66
N ASN A 408 8.47 21.64 3.86
CA ASN A 408 8.16 20.22 3.87
C ASN A 408 9.24 19.42 4.61
N SER A 409 8.88 18.28 5.21
CA SER A 409 9.85 17.43 5.92
C SER A 409 10.88 16.82 4.97
N VAL A 410 12.18 17.00 5.28
CA VAL A 410 13.30 16.52 4.44
C VAL A 410 13.26 14.99 4.32
N ARG A 411 13.27 14.28 5.46
CA ARG A 411 13.22 12.81 5.48
C ARG A 411 11.89 12.28 4.92
N GLY A 412 10.80 12.99 5.19
CA GLY A 412 9.48 12.62 4.68
C GLY A 412 9.41 12.63 3.15
N ILE A 413 9.94 13.67 2.48
CA ILE A 413 9.99 13.73 1.01
C ILE A 413 10.89 12.62 0.46
N GLN A 414 12.06 12.40 1.07
CA GLN A 414 12.98 11.34 0.61
C GLN A 414 12.30 9.97 0.68
N PHE A 415 11.66 9.66 1.80
CA PHE A 415 10.91 8.42 1.97
C PHE A 415 9.85 8.24 0.87
N CYS A 416 9.06 9.29 0.58
CA CYS A 416 8.04 9.24 -0.47
C CYS A 416 8.64 8.99 -1.86
N THR A 417 9.81 9.58 -2.13
CA THR A 417 10.50 9.43 -3.42
C THR A 417 11.05 8.02 -3.59
N ASP A 418 11.78 7.51 -2.59
CA ASP A 418 12.35 6.16 -2.58
C ASP A 418 11.24 5.09 -2.68
N LEU A 419 10.12 5.31 -1.99
CA LEU A 419 8.95 4.43 -2.06
C LEU A 419 8.47 4.22 -3.51
N LEU A 420 8.44 5.28 -4.31
CA LEU A 420 7.93 5.21 -5.69
C LEU A 420 8.95 4.85 -6.76
N GLN A 421 10.23 4.96 -6.42
CA GLN A 421 11.28 4.35 -7.21
C GLN A 421 11.19 2.82 -7.11
N LEU A 422 10.85 2.28 -5.93
CA LEU A 422 10.74 0.84 -5.71
C LEU A 422 9.37 0.27 -6.12
N PHE A 423 8.27 0.93 -5.75
CA PHE A 423 6.91 0.40 -5.95
C PHE A 423 6.12 1.12 -7.03
N ASN A 424 5.22 0.40 -7.72
CA ASN A 424 4.33 0.94 -8.75
C ASN A 424 3.08 1.66 -8.19
N PHE A 425 3.27 2.52 -7.18
CA PHE A 425 2.17 3.26 -6.54
C PHE A 425 1.91 4.63 -7.15
N HIS A 426 2.72 5.11 -8.09
CA HIS A 426 2.45 6.39 -8.76
C HIS A 426 1.04 6.34 -9.37
N ASN A 427 0.24 7.40 -9.22
CA ASN A 427 -1.17 7.40 -9.66
C ASN A 427 -1.33 7.17 -11.18
N TYR A 428 -0.26 7.40 -11.94
CA TYR A 428 -0.18 7.17 -13.39
C TYR A 428 0.76 6.02 -13.80
N ASP A 429 1.24 5.20 -12.85
CA ASP A 429 1.98 3.98 -13.18
C ASP A 429 1.05 2.90 -13.75
N ASN A 430 1.61 2.03 -14.60
CA ASN A 430 0.86 0.95 -15.22
C ASN A 430 0.83 -0.28 -14.29
N LEU A 431 -0.35 -0.91 -14.14
CA LEU A 431 -0.52 -2.11 -13.30
C LEU A 431 -0.17 -3.42 -14.00
N ARG A 432 0.00 -3.42 -15.33
CA ARG A 432 0.30 -4.61 -16.14
C ARG A 432 1.74 -4.65 -16.63
N HIS A 433 2.25 -3.50 -17.09
CA HIS A 433 3.54 -3.34 -17.73
C HIS A 433 4.36 -2.29 -17.00
N PHE A 434 5.03 -2.69 -15.92
CA PHE A 434 5.92 -1.82 -15.16
C PHE A 434 7.34 -2.38 -15.17
N ALA A 435 8.32 -1.54 -15.51
CA ALA A 435 9.70 -1.93 -15.61
C ALA A 435 10.37 -1.94 -14.22
N LYS A 436 10.86 -3.10 -13.78
CA LYS A 436 11.67 -3.36 -12.56
C LYS A 436 11.07 -2.96 -11.19
N LYS A 437 9.97 -2.21 -11.15
CA LYS A 437 9.24 -1.87 -9.92
C LYS A 437 8.53 -3.10 -9.34
N LEU A 438 8.21 -3.04 -8.06
CA LEU A 438 7.45 -4.06 -7.35
C LEU A 438 5.97 -3.66 -7.23
N ASP A 439 5.08 -4.65 -7.32
CA ASP A 439 3.65 -4.47 -7.02
C ASP A 439 3.26 -5.36 -5.84
N PRO A 440 3.16 -4.80 -4.62
CA PRO A 440 2.88 -5.57 -3.42
C PRO A 440 1.41 -6.04 -3.35
N ARG A 441 0.55 -5.64 -4.30
CA ARG A 441 -0.82 -6.16 -4.42
C ARG A 441 -0.86 -7.57 -4.98
N ARG A 442 0.27 -8.07 -5.49
CA ARG A 442 0.41 -9.42 -6.05
C ARG A 442 1.37 -10.22 -5.20
N GLU A 443 1.13 -11.52 -5.10
CA GLU A 443 2.08 -12.43 -4.47
C GLU A 443 3.35 -12.53 -5.33
N GLY A 444 4.50 -12.13 -4.77
CA GLY A 444 5.75 -12.00 -5.53
C GLY A 444 6.22 -13.29 -6.22
N GLY A 445 6.08 -14.44 -5.55
CA GLY A 445 6.40 -15.75 -6.13
C GLY A 445 5.39 -16.19 -7.20
N ASP A 446 4.10 -16.03 -6.93
CA ASP A 446 3.01 -16.45 -7.82
C ASP A 446 2.98 -15.63 -9.13
N GLN A 447 3.33 -14.34 -9.10
CA GLN A 447 3.39 -13.54 -10.33
C GLN A 447 4.49 -14.01 -11.28
N ARG A 448 5.68 -14.35 -10.73
CA ARG A 448 6.78 -14.90 -11.54
C ARG A 448 6.34 -16.24 -12.12
N VAL A 449 5.86 -17.16 -11.28
CA VAL A 449 5.41 -18.49 -11.69
C VAL A 449 4.27 -18.42 -12.71
N LYS A 450 3.24 -17.59 -12.51
CA LYS A 450 2.14 -17.42 -13.49
C LYS A 450 2.61 -16.88 -14.82
N SER A 451 3.54 -15.92 -14.81
CA SER A 451 4.08 -15.38 -16.06
C SER A 451 4.85 -16.48 -16.80
N VAL A 452 5.69 -17.25 -16.09
CA VAL A 452 6.40 -18.42 -16.65
C VAL A 452 5.42 -19.46 -17.19
N ILE A 453 4.40 -19.84 -16.42
CA ILE A 453 3.40 -20.82 -16.87
C ILE A 453 2.68 -20.33 -18.14
N ASN A 454 2.30 -19.05 -18.20
CA ASN A 454 1.66 -18.49 -19.39
C ASN A 454 2.60 -18.48 -20.62
N LEU A 455 3.90 -18.24 -20.40
CA LEU A 455 4.93 -18.33 -21.44
C LEU A 455 5.05 -19.78 -21.96
N LEU A 456 5.15 -20.75 -21.05
CA LEU A 456 5.26 -22.18 -21.40
C LEU A 456 3.99 -22.71 -22.05
N PHE A 457 2.82 -22.27 -21.61
CA PHE A 457 1.54 -22.64 -22.21
C PHE A 457 1.40 -22.09 -23.64
N ALA A 458 1.93 -20.89 -23.91
CA ALA A 458 2.01 -20.37 -25.27
C ALA A 458 2.95 -21.21 -26.16
N ALA A 459 4.04 -21.73 -25.60
CA ALA A 459 4.93 -22.67 -26.29
C ALA A 459 4.24 -24.02 -26.57
N TYR A 460 3.52 -24.57 -25.59
CA TYR A 460 2.75 -25.81 -25.73
C TYR A 460 1.65 -25.73 -26.80
N THR A 461 0.89 -24.63 -26.83
CA THR A 461 -0.20 -24.43 -27.81
C THR A 461 0.28 -23.99 -29.19
N GLY A 462 1.58 -23.67 -29.35
CA GLY A 462 2.13 -23.13 -30.60
C GLY A 462 1.70 -21.68 -30.90
N ASP A 463 1.25 -20.90 -29.91
CA ASP A 463 0.88 -19.49 -30.11
C ASP A 463 2.12 -18.59 -30.20
N VAL A 464 2.71 -18.56 -31.41
CA VAL A 464 3.86 -17.70 -31.74
C VAL A 464 3.53 -16.22 -31.54
N SER A 465 2.26 -15.80 -31.66
CA SER A 465 1.87 -14.41 -31.44
C SER A 465 1.95 -14.03 -29.96
N ALA A 466 1.57 -14.92 -29.04
CA ALA A 466 1.80 -14.75 -27.61
C ALA A 466 3.30 -14.71 -27.26
N LEU A 467 4.11 -15.64 -27.80
CA LEU A 467 5.56 -15.64 -27.58
C LEU A 467 6.23 -14.35 -28.06
N ARG A 468 5.85 -13.84 -29.25
CA ARG A 468 6.33 -12.54 -29.76
C ARG A 468 5.94 -11.38 -28.83
N ARG A 469 4.71 -11.38 -28.29
CA ARG A 469 4.27 -10.37 -27.32
C ARG A 469 5.08 -10.42 -26.02
N PHE A 470 5.39 -11.61 -25.51
CA PHE A 470 6.24 -11.76 -24.32
C PHE A 470 7.66 -11.28 -24.56
N ALA A 471 8.29 -11.67 -25.67
CA ALA A 471 9.62 -11.19 -26.06
C ALA A 471 9.67 -9.66 -26.23
N LEU A 472 8.66 -9.08 -26.88
CA LEU A 472 8.52 -7.61 -27.03
C LEU A 472 8.34 -6.89 -25.68
N SER A 473 7.80 -7.56 -24.66
CA SER A 473 7.64 -6.99 -23.31
C SER A 473 8.90 -7.07 -22.45
N SER A 474 10.06 -7.45 -23.02
CA SER A 474 11.32 -7.68 -22.30
C SER A 474 11.22 -8.75 -21.21
N MET A 475 10.35 -9.74 -21.42
CA MET A 475 10.29 -10.91 -20.56
C MET A 475 11.50 -11.81 -20.84
N ASP A 476 12.13 -12.30 -19.77
CA ASP A 476 13.21 -13.28 -19.88
C ASP A 476 12.64 -14.62 -20.35
N MET A 477 13.04 -15.05 -21.55
CA MET A 477 12.56 -16.28 -22.20
C MET A 477 13.22 -17.54 -21.63
N GLU A 478 14.28 -17.39 -20.83
CA GLU A 478 15.02 -18.47 -20.18
C GLU A 478 14.47 -18.83 -18.78
N GLN A 479 13.33 -18.25 -18.41
CA GLN A 479 12.67 -18.61 -17.16
C GLN A 479 12.18 -20.06 -17.19
N ARG A 480 12.32 -20.74 -16.05
CA ARG A 480 12.07 -22.17 -15.90
C ARG A 480 10.85 -22.44 -15.00
N ASP A 481 10.11 -23.50 -15.28
CA ASP A 481 9.06 -24.01 -14.38
C ASP A 481 9.61 -24.81 -13.20
N TYR A 482 8.71 -25.44 -12.44
CA TYR A 482 9.03 -26.33 -11.32
C TYR A 482 9.89 -27.53 -11.75
N ASP A 483 9.73 -28.02 -12.98
CA ASP A 483 10.53 -29.12 -13.55
C ASP A 483 11.85 -28.60 -14.16
N SER A 484 12.18 -27.33 -13.96
CA SER A 484 13.33 -26.65 -14.55
C SER A 484 13.33 -26.61 -16.09
N ARG A 485 12.15 -26.70 -16.73
CA ARG A 485 11.97 -26.63 -18.18
C ARG A 485 11.74 -25.19 -18.65
N THR A 486 12.38 -24.84 -19.76
CA THR A 486 12.18 -23.56 -20.46
C THR A 486 11.15 -23.70 -21.59
N ALA A 487 10.75 -22.57 -22.20
CA ALA A 487 9.83 -22.57 -23.34
C ALA A 487 10.35 -23.42 -24.51
N LEU A 488 11.67 -23.54 -24.65
CA LEU A 488 12.30 -24.38 -25.65
C LEU A 488 12.10 -25.88 -25.41
N HIS A 489 12.21 -26.34 -24.16
CA HIS A 489 11.98 -27.74 -23.83
C HIS A 489 10.53 -28.14 -24.18
N VAL A 490 9.56 -27.34 -23.71
CA VAL A 490 8.14 -27.56 -23.99
C VAL A 490 7.84 -27.54 -25.49
N ALA A 491 8.43 -26.60 -26.24
CA ALA A 491 8.21 -26.54 -27.68
C ALA A 491 8.89 -27.70 -28.44
N ALA A 492 10.06 -28.15 -28.00
CA ALA A 492 10.77 -29.26 -28.61
C ALA A 492 10.05 -30.60 -28.40
N ALA A 493 9.40 -30.77 -27.25
CA ALA A 493 8.58 -31.93 -26.95
C ALA A 493 7.28 -32.00 -27.76
N GLU A 494 6.69 -30.86 -28.15
CA GLU A 494 5.43 -30.81 -28.93
C GLU A 494 5.65 -30.73 -30.45
N GLY A 495 6.89 -30.56 -30.91
CA GLY A 495 7.19 -30.36 -32.33
C GLY A 495 6.90 -28.95 -32.84
N GLY A 496 6.79 -27.96 -31.95
CA GLY A 496 6.77 -26.55 -32.33
C GLY A 496 8.14 -26.13 -32.88
N VAL A 497 8.20 -25.13 -33.76
CA VAL A 497 9.46 -24.56 -34.26
C VAL A 497 9.71 -23.18 -33.62
N PRO A 498 10.49 -23.06 -32.53
CA PRO A 498 10.91 -21.76 -32.00
C PRO A 498 12.43 -21.55 -32.03
N GLY A 499 12.79 -20.26 -32.04
CA GLY A 499 14.16 -19.77 -32.17
C GLY A 499 14.98 -19.77 -30.87
N THR A 500 16.28 -19.99 -31.08
CA THR A 500 17.48 -19.82 -30.22
C THR A 500 17.48 -20.50 -28.83
N PRO A 501 18.26 -21.59 -28.65
CA PRO A 501 18.56 -22.22 -27.36
C PRO A 501 19.77 -21.66 -26.60
N GLN A 502 19.65 -21.54 -25.27
CA GLN A 502 20.77 -21.86 -24.38
C GLN A 502 20.35 -22.36 -22.97
N THR A 503 20.98 -23.46 -22.55
CA THR A 503 21.23 -23.97 -21.17
C THR A 503 20.38 -25.12 -20.57
N LEU A 504 21.14 -25.93 -19.82
CA LEU A 504 20.95 -27.32 -19.35
C LEU A 504 19.91 -27.55 -18.23
N GLN A 505 19.44 -28.79 -18.20
CA GLN A 505 18.37 -29.42 -17.39
C GLN A 505 18.88 -30.18 -16.14
N LEU A 506 17.95 -30.48 -15.21
CA LEU A 506 18.16 -31.32 -14.01
C LEU A 506 17.77 -32.80 -14.23
N TRP A 507 17.03 -33.13 -15.30
CA TRP A 507 16.61 -34.51 -15.63
C TRP A 507 17.56 -35.22 -16.61
N GLY A 508 18.66 -34.56 -16.98
CA GLY A 508 19.66 -35.13 -17.88
C GLY A 508 19.28 -35.14 -19.36
N ASN A 509 18.05 -34.73 -19.73
CA ASN A 509 17.60 -34.67 -21.11
C ASN A 509 17.72 -33.23 -21.65
N THR A 510 18.41 -33.06 -22.77
CA THR A 510 18.47 -31.76 -23.45
C THR A 510 17.18 -31.53 -24.27
N PRO A 511 16.90 -30.30 -24.74
CA PRO A 511 15.82 -30.07 -25.70
C PRO A 511 15.90 -30.98 -26.94
N MET A 512 17.12 -31.39 -27.32
CA MET A 512 17.35 -32.34 -28.40
C MET A 512 16.95 -33.77 -28.04
N ASP A 513 17.24 -34.21 -26.81
CA ASP A 513 16.81 -35.52 -26.31
C ASP A 513 15.28 -35.60 -26.19
N GLU A 514 14.61 -34.51 -25.80
CA GLU A 514 13.15 -34.43 -25.80
C GLU A 514 12.57 -34.54 -27.21
N ALA A 515 13.13 -33.80 -28.18
CA ALA A 515 12.69 -33.90 -29.58
C ALA A 515 12.90 -35.31 -30.18
N ILE A 516 14.00 -35.98 -29.82
CA ILE A 516 14.25 -37.38 -30.22
C ILE A 516 13.25 -38.32 -29.54
N HIS A 517 12.99 -38.13 -28.25
CA HIS A 517 12.09 -38.99 -27.47
C HIS A 517 10.65 -38.96 -28.01
N PHE A 518 10.17 -37.79 -28.42
CA PHE A 518 8.83 -37.62 -28.99
C PHE A 518 8.77 -37.76 -30.53
N GLY A 519 9.91 -37.93 -31.20
CA GLY A 519 10.00 -38.26 -32.63
C GLY A 519 9.92 -37.08 -33.59
N HIS A 520 10.27 -35.87 -33.15
CA HIS A 520 10.20 -34.64 -33.95
C HIS A 520 11.52 -34.36 -34.71
N HIS A 521 11.66 -34.97 -35.89
CA HIS A 521 12.92 -34.97 -36.67
C HIS A 521 13.28 -33.60 -37.28
N ASP A 522 12.27 -32.78 -37.56
CA ASP A 522 12.39 -31.40 -38.02
C ASP A 522 13.00 -30.49 -36.95
N VAL A 523 12.53 -30.60 -35.71
CA VAL A 523 13.09 -29.87 -34.56
C VAL A 523 14.52 -30.32 -34.25
N VAL A 524 14.80 -31.63 -34.33
CA VAL A 524 16.16 -32.17 -34.16
C VAL A 524 17.13 -31.56 -35.18
N THR A 525 16.71 -31.44 -36.45
CA THR A 525 17.54 -30.84 -37.51
C THR A 525 17.91 -29.39 -37.17
N ILE A 526 16.93 -28.60 -36.72
CA ILE A 526 17.13 -27.19 -36.36
C ILE A 526 18.07 -27.05 -35.15
N LEU A 527 17.90 -27.88 -34.13
CA LEU A 527 18.77 -27.89 -32.95
C LEU A 527 20.20 -28.32 -33.30
N GLN A 528 20.36 -29.30 -34.20
CA GLN A 528 21.65 -29.77 -34.70
C GLN A 528 22.38 -28.68 -35.49
N ASP A 529 21.69 -28.00 -36.40
CA ASP A 529 22.23 -26.90 -37.21
C ASP A 529 22.71 -25.75 -36.32
N TYR A 530 21.94 -25.41 -35.28
CA TYR A 530 22.33 -24.39 -34.32
C TYR A 530 23.56 -24.81 -33.49
N HIS A 531 23.61 -26.06 -33.03
CA HIS A 531 24.77 -26.60 -32.31
C HIS A 531 26.04 -26.54 -33.15
N ASN A 532 25.95 -26.90 -34.44
CA ASN A 532 27.08 -26.85 -35.37
C ASN A 532 27.55 -25.42 -35.66
N ALA A 533 26.65 -24.43 -35.63
CA ALA A 533 26.97 -23.03 -35.92
C ALA A 533 27.56 -22.28 -34.71
N TYR A 534 27.23 -22.67 -33.47
CA TYR A 534 27.54 -21.89 -32.27
C TYR A 534 28.32 -22.62 -31.16
N SER A 535 28.65 -23.91 -31.31
CA SER A 535 29.64 -24.56 -30.42
C SER A 535 31.07 -24.09 -30.75
N PRO A 536 31.91 -23.79 -29.74
CA PRO A 536 33.32 -23.53 -29.98
C PRO A 536 33.93 -24.79 -30.60
N LYS A 537 34.58 -24.67 -31.77
CA LYS A 537 35.48 -25.71 -32.23
C LYS A 537 36.60 -25.81 -31.20
N GLU A 538 36.63 -26.89 -30.42
CA GLU A 538 37.87 -27.31 -29.77
C GLU A 538 38.90 -27.46 -30.88
N THR A 539 39.84 -26.52 -30.95
CA THR A 539 41.05 -26.67 -31.74
C THR A 539 41.78 -27.89 -31.22
N THR A 540 41.75 -28.97 -32.00
CA THR A 540 42.62 -30.13 -31.88
C THR A 540 44.07 -29.66 -31.84
N ALA A 541 44.63 -29.52 -30.65
CA ALA A 541 46.03 -29.22 -30.40
C ALA A 541 46.80 -30.48 -29.94
N ASP A 542 46.45 -31.65 -30.49
CA ASP A 542 47.09 -32.93 -30.16
C ASP A 542 47.51 -33.78 -31.37
N SER A 543 47.40 -33.25 -32.61
CA SER A 543 47.93 -33.95 -33.80
C SER A 543 49.33 -33.50 -34.24
N ASP A 544 49.88 -32.44 -33.66
CA ASP A 544 51.15 -31.84 -34.12
C ASP A 544 52.35 -32.13 -33.20
N LYS A 545 52.19 -32.93 -32.14
CA LYS A 545 53.31 -33.37 -31.28
C LYS A 545 53.92 -34.71 -31.69
N GLU A 546 53.17 -35.64 -32.29
CA GLU A 546 53.74 -36.92 -32.74
C GLU A 546 54.58 -36.81 -34.02
N THR A 547 54.51 -35.69 -34.77
CA THR A 547 55.35 -35.45 -35.94
C THR A 547 56.63 -34.68 -35.63
N ALA A 548 56.76 -34.11 -34.43
CA ALA A 548 57.96 -33.39 -33.98
C ALA A 548 59.03 -34.31 -33.36
N GLU A 549 58.64 -35.45 -32.77
CA GLU A 549 59.60 -36.40 -32.17
C GLU A 549 60.28 -37.34 -33.18
N LYS A 550 59.72 -37.53 -34.39
CA LYS A 550 60.35 -38.35 -35.45
C LYS A 550 61.40 -37.63 -36.30
N ASN A 551 61.54 -36.31 -36.18
CA ASN A 551 62.51 -35.52 -36.96
C ASN A 551 63.77 -35.13 -36.16
N LEU A 552 63.88 -35.53 -34.89
CA LEU A 552 65.05 -35.25 -34.04
C LEU A 552 66.04 -36.42 -33.92
N ASP A 553 65.67 -37.65 -34.31
CA ASP A 553 66.59 -38.81 -34.34
C ASP A 553 67.37 -38.97 -35.68
N GLY A 554 67.25 -37.98 -36.59
CA GLY A 554 67.89 -37.99 -37.91
C GLY A 554 69.06 -37.02 -38.09
N MET A 555 69.43 -36.27 -37.05
CA MET A 555 70.63 -35.43 -37.04
C MET A 555 71.40 -35.73 -35.74
N LEU A 556 72.45 -36.55 -35.89
CA LEU A 556 73.47 -36.91 -34.89
C LEU A 556 73.83 -35.79 -33.91
#